data_AF-A0A9D0XLH7-F1
#
_entry.id   AF-A0A9D0XLH7-F1
#
_cell.length_a   1.000
_cell.length_b   1.000
_cell.length_c   1.000
_cell.angle_alpha   90.00
_cell.angle_beta   90.00
_cell.angle_gamma   90.00
#
_symmetry.space_group_name_H-M   'P 1'
#
loop_
_entity.id
_entity.type
_entity.pdbx_description
1 polymer ?
#
loop_
_entity_poly.entity_id
_entity_poly.type
_entity_poly.pdbx_seq_one_letter_code
_entity_poly.pdbx_strand_id
1 'polypeptide(L)'
;MSLKNKTIKGFLWNALGKISEVGSEFVIGIILARLLSPREFGLVGMIMVFIALSEVLINSGLKQALIRKTACSQKDYSTVFFFNIAIGIFCYGI
;
A
#
# COMPACT_ATOMS: atom_id res chain seq x y z
N MET A 1 10.08 8.56 -30.28
CA MET A 1 9.17 9.15 -29.26
C MET A 1 10.01 9.57 -28.06
N SER A 2 10.09 10.87 -27.76
CA SER A 2 10.96 11.42 -26.70
C SER A 2 10.64 10.81 -25.32
N LEU A 3 11.69 10.47 -24.55
CA LEU A 3 11.63 9.99 -23.16
C LEU A 3 10.69 10.84 -22.29
N LYS A 4 10.63 12.15 -22.56
CA LYS A 4 9.75 13.10 -21.88
C LYS A 4 8.27 12.69 -21.98
N ASN A 5 7.83 12.24 -23.17
CA ASN A 5 6.44 11.85 -23.40
C ASN A 5 6.10 10.49 -22.76
N LYS A 6 7.07 9.57 -22.66
CA LYS A 6 6.90 8.27 -22.00
C LYS A 6 6.85 8.42 -20.48
N THR A 7 7.69 9.27 -19.90
CA THR A 7 7.68 9.61 -18.48
C THR A 7 6.40 10.34 -18.08
N ILE A 8 5.94 11.32 -18.87
CA ILE A 8 4.69 12.05 -18.59
C ILE A 8 3.48 11.11 -18.64
N LYS A 9 3.39 10.23 -19.65
CA LYS A 9 2.32 9.24 -19.74
C LYS A 9 2.35 8.23 -18.59
N GLY A 10 3.53 7.74 -18.22
CA GLY A 10 3.71 6.81 -17.09
C GLY A 10 3.36 7.47 -15.75
N PHE A 11 3.75 8.73 -15.57
CA PHE A 11 3.39 9.52 -14.39
C PHE A 11 1.87 9.73 -14.31
N LEU A 12 1.23 10.16 -15.41
CA LEU A 12 -0.23 10.32 -15.46
C LEU A 12 -0.97 9.02 -15.17
N TRP A 13 -0.47 7.88 -15.68
CA TRP A 13 -1.05 6.57 -15.40
C TRP A 13 -1.00 6.21 -13.91
N ASN A 14 0.16 6.41 -13.26
CA ASN A 14 0.30 6.17 -11.83
C ASN A 14 -0.53 7.15 -10.99
N ALA A 15 -0.57 8.42 -11.38
CA ALA A 15 -1.36 9.44 -10.69
C ALA A 15 -2.85 9.11 -10.76
N LEU A 16 -3.37 8.73 -11.93
CA LEU A 16 -4.76 8.30 -12.09
C LEU A 16 -5.06 7.04 -11.27
N GLY A 17 -4.15 6.06 -11.28
CA GLY A 17 -4.26 4.88 -10.42
C GLY A 17 -4.35 5.25 -8.93
N LYS A 18 -3.48 6.16 -8.46
CA LYS A 18 -3.47 6.57 -7.05
C LYS A 18 -4.72 7.37 -6.67
N ILE A 19 -5.21 8.24 -7.56
CA ILE A 19 -6.46 8.98 -7.35
C ILE A 19 -7.64 8.01 -7.30
N SER A 20 -7.66 6.98 -8.15
CA SER A 20 -8.72 5.97 -8.15
C SER A 20 -8.73 5.15 -6.86
N GLU A 21 -7.56 4.80 -6.34
CA GLU A 21 -7.41 4.09 -5.06
C GLU A 21 -7.96 4.94 -3.90
N VAL A 22 -7.45 6.17 -3.74
CA VAL A 22 -7.89 7.09 -2.68
C VAL A 22 -9.36 7.46 -2.83
N GLY A 23 -9.83 7.64 -4.06
CA GLY A 23 -11.24 7.92 -4.34
C GLY A 23 -12.15 6.76 -3.92
N SER A 24 -11.70 5.53 -4.13
CA SER A 24 -12.46 4.33 -3.72
C SER A 24 -12.56 4.23 -2.20
N GLU A 25 -11.45 4.44 -1.48
CA GLU A 25 -11.45 4.49 -0.01
C GLU A 25 -12.36 5.58 0.53
N PHE A 26 -12.34 6.77 -0.09
CA PHE A 26 -13.21 7.87 0.31
C PHE A 26 -14.70 7.54 0.13
N VAL A 27 -15.08 6.97 -1.01
CA VAL A 27 -16.47 6.55 -1.28
C VAL A 27 -16.92 5.47 -0.30
N ILE A 28 -16.07 4.47 -0.05
CA ILE A 28 -16.34 3.42 0.94
C ILE A 28 -16.48 4.04 2.34
N GLY A 29 -15.62 4.99 2.71
CA GLY A 29 -15.70 5.72 3.96
C GLY A 29 -17.04 6.46 4.15
N ILE A 30 -17.55 7.11 3.10
CA ILE A 30 -18.88 7.77 3.13
C ILE A 30 -19.99 6.74 3.33
N ILE A 31 -19.93 5.61 2.63
CA ILE A 31 -20.92 4.53 2.75
C ILE A 31 -20.92 3.98 4.18
N LEU A 32 -19.73 3.69 4.73
CA LEU A 32 -19.58 3.19 6.10
C LEU A 32 -20.08 4.20 7.12
N ALA A 33 -19.78 5.50 6.95
CA ALA A 33 -20.27 6.55 7.85
C ALA A 33 -21.80 6.69 7.87
N ARG A 34 -22.48 6.25 6.79
CA ARG A 34 -23.96 6.22 6.71
C ARG A 34 -24.56 4.94 7.29
N LEU A 35 -23.83 3.82 7.20
CA LEU A 35 -24.33 2.50 7.59
C LEU A 35 -24.01 2.16 9.06
N LEU A 36 -22.87 2.63 9.57
CA LEU A 36 -22.42 2.38 10.93
C LEU A 36 -22.87 3.50 11.87
N SER A 37 -23.07 3.16 13.14
CA SER A 37 -23.22 4.16 14.19
C SER A 37 -21.90 4.95 14.39
N PRO A 38 -21.94 6.18 14.93
CA PRO A 38 -20.72 6.97 15.18
C PRO A 38 -19.69 6.24 16.06
N ARG A 39 -20.17 5.37 16.96
CA ARG A 39 -19.31 4.58 17.86
C ARG A 39 -18.55 3.49 17.10
N GLU A 40 -19.23 2.77 16.22
CA GLU A 40 -18.62 1.71 15.41
C GLU A 40 -17.68 2.28 14.36
N PHE A 41 -18.05 3.41 13.76
CA PHE A 41 -17.16 4.12 12.85
C PHE A 41 -15.87 4.60 13.55
N GLY A 42 -15.97 5.05 14.79
CA GLY A 42 -14.81 5.36 15.64
C GLY A 42 -13.91 4.15 15.91
N LEU A 43 -14.50 2.96 16.14
CA LEU A 43 -13.76 1.70 16.30
C LEU A 43 -13.00 1.31 15.03
N VAL A 44 -13.64 1.43 13.86
CA VAL A 44 -12.98 1.20 12.57
C VAL A 44 -11.78 2.15 12.41
N GLY A 45 -11.95 3.44 12.70
CA GLY A 45 -10.87 4.42 12.64
C GLY A 45 -9.69 4.08 13.56
N MET A 46 -9.96 3.60 14.78
CA MET A 46 -8.91 3.16 15.71
C MET A 46 -8.13 1.96 15.16
N ILE A 47 -8.80 0.97 14.59
CA ILE A 47 -8.14 -0.21 13.99
C ILE A 47 -7.33 0.21 12.75
N MET A 48 -7.82 1.16 11.95
CA MET A 48 -7.10 1.66 10.77
C MET A 48 -5.74 2.25 11.10
N VAL A 49 -5.56 2.86 12.29
CA VAL A 49 -4.24 3.35 12.73
C VAL A 49 -3.24 2.21 12.88
N PHE A 50 -3.65 1.09 13.48
CA PHE A 50 -2.81 -0.10 13.61
C PHE A 50 -2.51 -0.74 12.26
N ILE A 51 -3.51 -0.83 11.37
CA ILE A 51 -3.33 -1.32 10.00
C ILE A 51 -2.30 -0.46 9.25
N ALA A 52 -2.42 0.86 9.31
CA ALA A 52 -1.49 1.78 8.66
C ALA A 52 -0.05 1.63 9.18
N LEU A 53 0.12 1.46 10.50
CA LEU A 53 1.43 1.21 11.09
C LEU A 53 2.02 -0.11 10.61
N SER A 54 1.23 -1.19 10.58
CA SER A 54 1.62 -2.50 10.07
C SER A 54 2.00 -2.43 8.59
N GLU A 55 1.27 -1.66 7.77
CA GLU A 55 1.60 -1.47 6.35
C GLU A 55 2.95 -0.81 6.13
N VAL A 56 3.31 0.18 6.96
CA VAL A 56 4.63 0.82 6.90
C VAL A 56 5.74 -0.20 7.21
N LEU A 57 5.53 -1.04 8.23
CA LEU A 57 6.47 -2.10 8.61
C LEU A 57 6.58 -3.19 7.56
N ILE A 58 5.48 -3.58 6.91
CA ILE A 58 5.51 -4.59 5.84
C ILE A 58 6.21 -4.02 4.60
N ASN A 59 5.85 -2.81 4.19
CA ASN A 59 6.41 -2.24 2.96
C ASN A 59 7.86 -1.74 3.12
N SER A 60 8.31 -1.41 4.35
CA SER A 60 9.70 -1.23 4.88
C SER A 60 10.79 -0.61 3.98
N GLY A 61 10.48 -0.11 2.80
CA GLY A 61 11.45 0.30 1.79
C GLY A 61 12.14 -0.85 1.03
N LEU A 62 11.94 -2.12 1.40
CA LEU A 62 12.60 -3.26 0.73
C LEU A 62 12.21 -3.39 -0.75
N LYS A 63 10.93 -3.13 -1.08
CA LYS A 63 10.46 -3.08 -2.48
C LYS A 63 11.16 -1.96 -3.27
N GLN A 64 11.34 -0.78 -2.68
CA GLN A 64 12.02 0.34 -3.33
C GLN A 64 13.53 0.10 -3.47
N ALA A 65 14.15 -0.54 -2.48
CA ALA A 65 15.56 -0.95 -2.52
C ALA A 65 15.81 -1.97 -3.63
N LEU A 66 14.90 -2.93 -3.83
CA LEU A 66 14.94 -3.87 -4.95
C LEU A 66 14.82 -3.18 -6.31
N ILE A 67 13.89 -2.24 -6.45
CA ILE A 67 13.69 -1.50 -7.71
C ILE A 67 14.94 -0.67 -8.09
N ARG A 68 15.67 -0.15 -7.09
CA ARG A 68 16.92 0.60 -7.32
C ARG A 68 18.14 -0.29 -7.57
N LYS A 69 18.08 -1.59 -7.26
CA LYS A 69 19.20 -2.53 -7.44
C LYS A 69 19.18 -3.10 -8.86
N THR A 70 20.16 -2.69 -9.67
CA THR A 70 20.27 -3.07 -11.09
C THR A 70 20.63 -4.54 -11.34
N ALA A 71 21.19 -5.25 -10.35
CA ALA A 71 21.46 -6.69 -10.39
C ALA A 71 20.80 -7.38 -9.19
N CYS A 72 19.50 -7.68 -9.30
CA CYS A 72 18.80 -8.48 -8.31
C CYS A 72 18.98 -9.97 -8.62
N SER A 73 19.39 -10.76 -7.63
CA SER A 73 19.39 -12.22 -7.73
C SER A 73 18.01 -12.76 -7.35
N GLN A 74 17.65 -13.95 -7.85
CA GLN A 74 16.42 -14.65 -7.43
C GLN A 74 16.33 -14.81 -5.91
N LYS A 75 17.48 -14.94 -5.23
CA LYS A 75 17.54 -15.00 -3.76
C LYS A 75 17.07 -13.71 -3.08
N ASP A 76 17.32 -12.53 -3.67
CA ASP A 76 16.89 -11.24 -3.11
C ASP A 76 15.36 -11.10 -3.18
N TYR A 77 14.77 -11.47 -4.32
CA TYR A 77 13.30 -11.50 -4.49
C TYR A 77 12.65 -12.45 -3.50
N SER A 78 13.16 -13.69 -3.37
CA SER A 78 12.63 -14.66 -2.42
C SER A 78 12.76 -14.17 -0.97
N THR A 79 13.88 -13.55 -0.61
CA THR A 79 14.09 -13.04 0.76
C THR A 79 13.07 -11.96 1.12
N VAL A 80 12.85 -10.99 0.23
CA VAL A 80 11.86 -9.93 0.45
C VAL A 80 10.44 -10.48 0.47
N PHE A 81 10.14 -11.48 -0.35
CA PHE A 81 8.85 -12.18 -0.32
C PHE A 81 8.58 -12.87 1.02
N PHE A 82 9.48 -13.75 1.47
CA PHE A 82 9.31 -14.45 2.74
C PHE A 82 9.34 -13.50 3.94
N PHE A 83 10.13 -12.43 3.88
CA PHE A 83 10.15 -11.40 4.92
C PHE A 83 8.82 -10.63 5.00
N ASN A 84 8.24 -10.21 3.88
CA ASN A 84 6.92 -9.56 3.85
C ASN A 84 5.83 -10.50 4.40
N ILE A 85 5.88 -11.79 4.06
CA ILE A 85 4.94 -12.78 4.61
C ILE A 85 5.12 -12.94 6.12
N ALA A 86 6.35 -13.09 6.60
CA ALA A 86 6.64 -13.27 8.02
C ALA A 86 6.17 -12.07 8.84
N ILE A 87 6.46 -10.84 8.39
CA ILE A 87 5.98 -9.62 9.05
C ILE A 87 4.46 -9.50 8.92
N GLY A 88 3.87 -9.83 7.77
CA GLY A 88 2.42 -9.79 7.59
C GLY A 88 1.70 -10.72 8.59
N ILE A 89 2.20 -11.94 8.75
CA ILE A 89 1.67 -12.89 9.75
C ILE A 89 1.86 -12.36 11.18
N PHE A 90 3.03 -11.79 11.48
CA PHE A 90 3.29 -11.23 12.80
C PHE A 90 2.44 -10.01 13.14
N CYS A 91 2.17 -9.13 12.17
CA CYS A 91 1.44 -7.88 12.38
C CYS A 91 -0.08 -7.99 12.26
N TYR A 92 -0.61 -8.99 11.53
CA TYR A 92 -2.05 -9.18 11.35
C TYR A 92 -2.59 -10.48 11.96
N GLY A 93 -1.74 -11.47 12.22
CA GLY A 93 -2.13 -12.77 12.78
C GLY A 93 -1.93 -12.94 14.28
N ILE A 94 -1.17 -12.04 14.91
CA ILE A 94 -0.96 -11.91 16.36
C ILE A 94 -1.58 -10.59 16.82
#